data_AF-A0A8T7DSE6-F1
#
_entry.id   AF-A0A8T7DSE6-F1
#
_cell.length_a   1.000
_cell.length_b   1.000
_cell.length_c   1.000
_cell.angle_alpha   90.00
_cell.angle_beta   90.00
_cell.angle_gamma   90.00
#
_symmetry.space_group_name_H-M   'P 1'
#
loop_
_entity.id
_entity.type
_entity.pdbx_description
1 polymer ?
#
loop_
_entity_poly.entity_id
_entity_poly.type
_entity_poly.pdbx_seq_one_letter_code
_entity_poly.pdbx_strand_id
1 'polypeptide(L)'
;MLSVGISPILFIVWAVAQAENPVAGMVPYERPSDAPEVEQVVKDNAWYEKALTGISTPYPNSLRFLEDQGNWYTPFNHPGMTGPYDIRGWYAE
;
A
#
# COMPACT_ATOMS: atom_id res chain seq x y z
N MET A 1 56.04 8.51 -15.49
CA MET A 1 55.39 7.41 -14.73
C MET A 1 54.55 8.07 -13.63
N LEU A 2 53.25 8.27 -13.87
CA LEU A 2 52.32 8.87 -12.90
C LEU A 2 51.59 7.71 -12.21
N SER A 3 51.89 7.51 -10.93
CA SER A 3 51.23 6.51 -10.08
C SER A 3 49.84 7.05 -9.69
N VAL A 4 48.78 6.42 -10.19
CA VAL A 4 47.40 6.69 -9.77
C VAL A 4 47.12 5.78 -8.57
N GLY A 5 47.16 6.37 -7.38
CA GLY A 5 46.75 5.68 -6.15
C GLY A 5 45.24 5.54 -6.10
N ILE A 6 44.74 4.31 -6.25
CA ILE A 6 43.32 3.98 -6.05
C ILE A 6 43.06 4.01 -4.55
N SER A 7 42.43 5.08 -4.06
CA SER A 7 41.97 5.17 -2.67
C SER A 7 40.70 4.34 -2.50
N PRO A 8 40.64 3.35 -1.59
CA PRO A 8 39.42 2.59 -1.37
C PRO A 8 38.40 3.46 -0.64
N ILE A 9 37.34 3.85 -1.34
CA ILE A 9 36.16 4.49 -0.74
C ILE A 9 35.45 3.43 0.10
N LEU A 10 35.47 3.63 1.42
CA LEU A 10 34.75 2.81 2.38
C LEU A 10 33.25 3.10 2.26
N PHE A 11 32.48 2.16 1.70
CA PHE A 11 31.02 2.21 1.74
C PHE A 11 30.54 1.76 3.12
N ILE A 12 30.07 2.71 3.93
CA ILE A 12 29.36 2.40 5.18
C ILE A 12 27.94 1.97 4.80
N VAL A 13 27.66 0.68 4.90
CA VAL A 13 26.30 0.15 4.77
C VAL A 13 25.61 0.35 6.12
N TRP A 14 24.61 1.22 6.17
CA TRP A 14 23.72 1.31 7.32
C TRP A 14 22.73 0.15 7.28
N ALA A 15 22.82 -0.75 8.24
CA ALA A 15 21.80 -1.76 8.48
C ALA A 15 20.63 -1.09 9.21
N VAL A 16 19.46 -1.02 8.56
CA VAL A 16 18.21 -0.66 9.23
C VAL A 16 17.78 -1.88 10.05
N ALA A 17 17.81 -1.76 11.37
CA ALA A 17 17.21 -2.77 12.25
C ALA A 17 15.69 -2.78 12.01
N GLN A 18 15.15 -3.91 11.53
CA GLN A 18 13.70 -4.11 11.52
C GLN A 18 13.25 -4.30 12.96
N ALA A 19 12.39 -3.41 13.45
CA ALA A 19 11.70 -3.62 14.72
C ALA A 19 10.99 -4.99 14.69
N GLU A 20 11.15 -5.77 15.76
CA GLU A 20 10.39 -7.02 15.91
C GLU A 20 8.90 -6.70 15.85
N ASN A 21 8.13 -7.48 15.07
CA ASN A 21 6.69 -7.29 15.00
C ASN A 21 6.11 -7.47 16.41
N PRO A 22 5.37 -6.50 16.96
CA PRO A 22 4.81 -6.64 18.29
C PRO A 22 3.88 -7.86 18.30
N VAL A 23 4.22 -8.84 19.15
CA VAL A 23 3.31 -9.94 19.47
C VAL A 23 2.09 -9.30 20.12
N ALA A 24 0.87 -9.68 19.71
CA ALA A 24 -0.39 -9.08 20.13
C ALA A 24 -0.75 -9.28 21.63
N GLY A 25 0.25 -9.49 22.49
CA GLY A 25 0.10 -9.82 23.89
C GLY A 25 -0.44 -11.24 24.11
N MET A 26 -0.58 -11.61 25.38
CA MET A 26 -1.21 -12.87 25.81
C MET A 26 -2.70 -12.69 26.16
N VAL A 27 -3.24 -11.48 25.95
CA VAL A 27 -4.58 -11.05 26.36
C VAL A 27 -5.34 -10.55 25.13
N PRO A 28 -6.08 -11.44 24.41
CA PRO A 28 -6.62 -11.12 23.09
C PRO A 28 -7.64 -9.97 23.04
N TYR A 29 -8.24 -9.61 24.19
CA TYR A 29 -9.23 -8.54 24.28
C TYR A 29 -8.61 -7.16 24.54
N GLU A 30 -7.30 -7.10 24.80
CA GLU A 30 -6.58 -5.86 25.10
C GLU A 30 -5.64 -5.52 23.96
N ARG A 31 -5.69 -4.26 23.51
CA ARG A 31 -4.71 -3.73 22.57
C ARG A 31 -3.47 -3.27 23.35
N PRO A 32 -2.26 -3.77 23.06
CA PRO A 32 -1.03 -3.30 23.71
C PRO A 32 -0.87 -1.78 23.57
N SER A 33 -0.35 -1.12 24.61
CA SER A 33 -0.18 0.34 24.64
C SER A 33 0.87 0.87 23.66
N ASP A 34 1.78 0.01 23.22
CA ASP A 34 2.84 0.28 22.24
C ASP A 34 2.47 -0.21 20.82
N ALA A 35 1.24 -0.69 20.61
CA ALA A 35 0.82 -1.17 19.31
C ALA A 35 0.76 -0.01 18.29
N PRO A 36 1.40 -0.13 17.12
CA PRO A 36 1.40 0.92 16.12
C PRO A 36 -0.01 1.21 15.61
N GLU A 37 -0.33 2.49 15.47
CA GLU A 37 -1.62 2.98 14.97
C GLU A 37 -1.47 3.64 13.61
N VAL A 38 -2.49 3.49 12.77
CA VAL A 38 -2.55 4.17 11.47
C VAL A 38 -3.28 5.49 11.69
N GLU A 39 -2.54 6.60 11.69
CA GLU A 39 -3.11 7.95 11.85
C GLU A 39 -3.83 8.41 10.58
N GLN A 40 -3.30 8.06 9.41
CA GLN A 40 -3.85 8.46 8.13
C GLN A 40 -3.60 7.39 7.06
N VAL A 41 -4.58 7.25 6.16
CA VAL A 41 -4.45 6.46 4.93
C VAL A 41 -4.30 7.44 3.78
N VAL A 42 -3.11 7.47 3.18
CA VAL A 42 -2.83 8.34 2.03
C VAL A 42 -3.46 7.73 0.78
N LYS A 43 -4.32 8.51 0.11
CA LYS A 43 -4.93 8.16 -1.19
C LYS A 43 -4.30 9.04 -2.25
N ASP A 44 -3.17 8.59 -2.77
CA ASP A 44 -2.48 9.28 -3.85
C ASP A 44 -3.16 9.03 -5.20
N ASN A 45 -2.65 9.65 -6.25
CA ASN A 45 -3.21 9.49 -7.59
C ASN A 45 -3.21 8.01 -8.04
N ALA A 46 -2.16 7.25 -7.72
CA ALA A 46 -2.07 5.84 -8.06
C ALA A 46 -3.17 5.02 -7.37
N TRP A 47 -3.51 5.36 -6.11
CA TRP A 47 -4.63 4.76 -5.41
C TRP A 47 -5.95 5.02 -6.14
N TYR A 48 -6.21 6.26 -6.58
CA TYR A 48 -7.43 6.60 -7.31
C TYR A 48 -7.50 5.97 -8.70
N GLU A 49 -6.39 6.00 -9.45
CA GLU A 49 -6.29 5.34 -10.76
C GLU A 49 -6.69 3.86 -10.65
N LYS A 50 -6.15 3.17 -9.64
CA LYS A 50 -6.50 1.79 -9.35
C LYS A 50 -7.96 1.65 -8.92
N ALA A 51 -8.42 2.43 -7.93
CA ALA A 51 -9.78 2.33 -7.40
C ALA A 51 -10.88 2.61 -8.44
N LEU A 52 -10.56 3.42 -9.46
CA LEU A 52 -11.46 3.84 -10.53
C LEU A 52 -11.31 3.02 -11.83
N THR A 53 -10.47 1.98 -11.85
CA THR A 53 -10.30 1.04 -12.98
C THR A 53 -11.66 0.65 -13.58
N GLY A 54 -11.83 0.81 -14.89
CA GLY A 54 -13.08 0.44 -15.60
C GLY A 54 -14.30 1.33 -15.34
N ILE A 55 -14.14 2.48 -14.65
CA ILE A 55 -15.22 3.45 -14.44
C ILE A 55 -15.01 4.64 -15.38
N SER A 56 -16.02 4.95 -16.18
CA SER A 56 -16.01 6.11 -17.07
C SER A 56 -16.39 7.41 -16.36
N THR A 57 -15.81 8.52 -16.82
CA THR A 57 -16.20 9.87 -16.39
C THR A 57 -17.51 10.31 -17.06
N PRO A 58 -18.35 11.15 -16.40
CA PRO A 58 -18.15 11.71 -15.07
C PRO A 58 -18.39 10.67 -13.96
N TYR A 59 -17.56 10.69 -12.92
CA TYR A 59 -17.69 9.74 -11.83
C TYR A 59 -19.01 9.95 -11.08
N PRO A 60 -19.80 8.90 -10.87
CA PRO A 60 -21.09 9.04 -10.19
C PRO A 60 -20.89 9.43 -8.72
N ASN A 61 -21.79 10.28 -8.20
CA ASN A 61 -21.77 10.75 -6.81
C ASN A 61 -21.79 9.61 -5.77
N SER A 62 -22.31 8.44 -6.14
CA SER A 62 -22.30 7.25 -5.28
C SER A 62 -20.89 6.78 -4.94
N LEU A 63 -19.84 7.16 -5.69
CA LEU A 63 -18.45 6.78 -5.42
C LEU A 63 -17.76 7.63 -4.34
N ARG A 64 -18.45 8.62 -3.78
CA ARG A 64 -17.88 9.44 -2.70
C ARG A 64 -17.45 8.63 -1.46
N PHE A 65 -17.96 7.40 -1.28
CA PHE A 65 -17.50 6.52 -0.21
C PHE A 65 -16.00 6.17 -0.31
N LEU A 66 -15.39 6.31 -1.50
CA LEU A 66 -13.94 6.13 -1.68
C LEU A 66 -13.15 7.13 -0.82
N GLU A 67 -13.72 8.30 -0.51
CA GLU A 67 -13.12 9.32 0.37
C GLU A 67 -13.13 8.91 1.85
N ASP A 68 -14.13 8.14 2.26
CA ASP A 68 -14.30 7.69 3.65
C ASP A 68 -13.65 6.32 3.91
N GLN A 69 -13.18 5.65 2.85
CA GLN A 69 -12.57 4.34 2.92
C GLN A 69 -11.19 4.38 3.62
N GLY A 70 -11.02 3.60 4.69
CA GLY A 70 -9.71 3.34 5.29
C GLY A 70 -8.91 2.28 4.53
N ASN A 71 -7.84 1.76 5.13
CA ASN A 71 -6.97 0.75 4.50
C ASN A 71 -7.48 -0.69 4.69
N TRP A 72 -8.80 -0.86 4.77
CA TRP A 72 -9.44 -2.16 4.93
C TRP A 72 -9.66 -2.80 3.56
N TYR A 73 -9.62 -4.13 3.52
CA TYR A 73 -9.94 -4.88 2.30
C TYR A 73 -11.37 -4.59 1.84
N THR A 74 -11.53 -4.26 0.56
CA THR A 74 -12.83 -4.04 -0.07
C THR A 74 -12.86 -4.67 -1.47
N PRO A 75 -13.86 -5.51 -1.79
CA PRO A 75 -13.93 -6.13 -3.12
C PRO A 75 -14.16 -5.11 -4.24
N PHE A 76 -14.41 -3.83 -3.92
CA PHE A 76 -14.67 -2.80 -4.92
C PHE A 76 -13.41 -2.37 -5.68
N ASN A 77 -12.28 -2.17 -5.00
CA ASN A 77 -11.03 -1.68 -5.61
C ASN A 77 -9.99 -2.80 -5.82
N HIS A 78 -10.46 -4.05 -5.79
CA HIS A 78 -9.67 -5.25 -6.04
C HIS A 78 -10.23 -6.01 -7.26
N PRO A 79 -9.37 -6.71 -8.02
CA PRO A 79 -9.81 -7.63 -9.06
C PRO A 79 -10.74 -8.71 -8.50
N GLY A 80 -11.82 -9.00 -9.24
CA GLY A 80 -12.81 -10.02 -8.90
C GLY A 80 -12.60 -11.32 -9.67
N MET A 81 -13.67 -11.85 -10.27
CA MET A 81 -13.62 -13.02 -11.15
C MET A 81 -13.18 -12.63 -12.56
N THR A 82 -12.51 -13.55 -13.26
CA THR A 82 -12.05 -13.36 -14.65
C THR A 82 -13.14 -13.63 -15.69
N GLY A 83 -12.86 -13.33 -16.96
CA GLY A 83 -13.71 -13.69 -18.09
C GLY A 83 -15.00 -12.84 -18.14
N PRO A 84 -16.19 -13.44 -18.33
CA PRO A 84 -17.43 -12.67 -18.47
C PRO A 84 -17.84 -11.88 -17.22
N TYR A 85 -17.18 -12.15 -16.09
CA TYR A 85 -17.41 -11.46 -14.83
C TYR A 85 -16.40 -10.35 -14.53
N ASP A 86 -15.39 -10.16 -15.38
CA ASP A 86 -14.45 -9.03 -15.28
C ASP A 86 -15.06 -7.76 -15.88
N ILE A 87 -16.20 -7.34 -15.32
CA ILE A 87 -16.98 -6.20 -15.81
C ILE A 87 -16.24 -4.85 -15.72
N ARG A 88 -15.11 -4.80 -15.02
CA ARG A 88 -14.27 -3.62 -14.85
C ARG A 88 -12.92 -3.72 -15.58
N GLY A 89 -12.66 -4.83 -16.28
CA GLY A 89 -11.44 -5.01 -17.07
C GLY A 89 -10.16 -5.06 -16.24
N TRP A 90 -10.22 -5.59 -15.01
CA TRP A 90 -9.04 -5.73 -14.14
C TRP A 90 -7.98 -6.70 -14.67
N TYR A 91 -8.38 -7.63 -15.54
CA TYR A 91 -7.52 -8.65 -16.14
C TYR A 91 -7.37 -8.47 -17.66
N ALA A 92 -7.91 -7.41 -18.23
CA ALA A 92 -7.75 -7.11 -19.64
C ALA A 92 -6.30 -6.63 -19.91
N GLU A 93 -5.64 -7.26 -20.89
CA GLU A 93 -4.33 -6.82 -21.44
C GLU A 93 -4.50 -5.73 -22.49
#